data_AF-A0A0D0B515-F1
#
_entry.id   AF-A0A0D0B515-F1
#
_cell.length_a   1.000
_cell.length_b   1.000
_cell.length_c   1.000
_cell.angle_alpha   90.00
_cell.angle_beta   90.00
_cell.angle_gamma   90.00
#
_symmetry.space_group_name_H-M   'P 1'
#
loop_
_entity.id
_entity.type
_entity.pdbx_description
1 polymer ?
#
loop_
_entity_poly.entity_id
_entity_poly.type
_entity_poly.pdbx_seq_one_letter_code
_entity_poly.pdbx_strand_id
1 'polypeptide(L)'
;MQFTTFVALALAASVHGAPVHKRIAQVISDSTTKWEAACDAASGGAQCNQVAVASFSTLLAAPGPCEQQNAADNMVDLAKTLSSNADMIKFAQIFAQQPRNSPTSLSVPYCQSAPRNAELNGLYQCQFQGDNPTTFVGSITVGGNGTIPFGMSAPVSPAGSCPANPSGPIADGSQLVDLTQNPGVSGTTASNDTTSGSNGTPTVATPSATPSSDSSDSDCGEDPSEPVPTASLAMAASSPAAASATPSSTSGNFKLANGQNAQKLNAQFSTLTVTSPCTEGTNACVNSAFAQCVGGSYVTQSCGSGLICAALPLVNSAGTSITCTTNADALARISATGAQGGLTG
;
A
#
# COMPACT_ATOMS: atom_id res chain seq x y z
N MET A 1 53.75 -3.77 59.64
CA MET A 1 53.13 -2.99 58.55
C MET A 1 51.83 -3.71 58.18
N GLN A 2 50.67 -3.10 58.45
CA GLN A 2 49.37 -3.71 58.16
C GLN A 2 48.96 -3.42 56.72
N PHE A 3 48.52 -4.45 55.99
CA PHE A 3 47.85 -4.29 54.71
C PHE A 3 46.36 -4.09 54.93
N THR A 4 45.84 -2.94 54.49
CA THR A 4 44.41 -2.63 54.56
C THR A 4 43.76 -2.94 53.21
N THR A 5 42.97 -4.00 53.14
CA THR A 5 42.25 -4.40 51.93
C THR A 5 41.02 -3.51 51.70
N PHE A 6 41.05 -2.67 50.68
CA PHE A 6 39.86 -1.94 50.24
C PHE A 6 38.96 -2.85 49.39
N VAL A 7 37.75 -3.11 49.88
CA VAL A 7 36.68 -3.77 49.11
C VAL A 7 35.91 -2.71 48.34
N ALA A 8 36.06 -2.68 47.01
CA ALA A 8 35.30 -1.80 46.14
C ALA A 8 33.88 -2.37 45.91
N LEU A 9 32.86 -1.65 46.37
CA LEU A 9 31.46 -2.05 46.21
C LEU A 9 30.96 -1.63 44.82
N ALA A 10 30.79 -2.58 43.90
CA ALA A 10 30.28 -2.31 42.56
C ALA A 10 28.75 -2.08 42.59
N LEU A 11 28.33 -0.81 42.48
CA LEU A 11 26.93 -0.44 42.28
C LEU A 11 26.49 -0.80 40.85
N ALA A 12 25.78 -1.92 40.71
CA ALA A 12 25.14 -2.31 39.46
C ALA A 12 23.94 -1.40 39.17
N ALA A 13 24.16 -0.33 38.40
CA ALA A 13 23.10 0.51 37.89
C ALA A 13 22.28 -0.26 36.84
N SER A 14 21.12 -0.77 37.23
CA SER A 14 20.17 -1.40 36.32
C SER A 14 19.51 -0.33 35.44
N VAL A 15 20.11 -0.09 34.27
CA VAL A 15 19.53 0.73 33.21
C VAL A 15 18.27 0.05 32.69
N HIS A 16 17.15 0.38 33.32
CA HIS A 16 15.83 0.06 32.80
C HIS A 16 15.63 0.93 31.56
N GLY A 17 15.92 0.36 30.38
CA GLY A 17 15.58 0.99 29.12
C GLY A 17 14.08 1.23 29.10
N ALA A 18 13.66 2.50 29.21
CA ALA A 18 12.27 2.87 29.04
C ALA A 18 11.78 2.31 27.70
N PRO A 19 10.55 1.75 27.61
CA PRO A 19 10.06 1.19 26.37
C PRO A 19 10.08 2.26 25.29
N VAL A 20 10.97 2.10 24.31
CA VAL A 20 11.06 2.99 23.17
C VAL A 20 9.80 2.73 22.34
N HIS A 21 8.74 3.50 22.62
CA HIS A 21 7.50 3.43 21.86
C HIS A 21 7.84 3.66 20.39
N LYS A 22 7.79 2.58 19.63
CA LYS A 22 8.18 2.54 18.22
C LYS A 22 7.08 3.25 17.44
N ARG A 23 7.18 4.59 17.31
CA ARG A 23 6.18 5.46 16.66
C ARG A 23 6.11 5.30 15.13
N ILE A 24 6.23 4.06 14.67
CA ILE A 24 5.83 3.61 13.35
C ILE A 24 4.54 2.83 13.62
N ALA A 25 3.41 3.52 13.51
CA ALA A 25 2.09 3.01 13.88
C ALA A 25 1.48 2.07 12.82
N GLN A 26 2.31 1.35 12.05
CA GLN A 26 1.88 0.35 11.08
C GLN A 26 3.07 -0.47 10.57
N VAL A 27 2.80 -1.68 10.07
CA VAL A 27 3.74 -2.39 9.19
C VAL A 27 3.50 -1.86 7.77
N ILE A 28 4.30 -0.90 7.32
CA ILE A 28 4.01 -0.15 6.08
C ILE A 28 3.81 -1.04 4.84
N SER A 29 4.53 -2.16 4.72
CA SER A 29 4.39 -3.10 3.61
C SER A 29 2.98 -3.63 3.42
N ASP A 30 2.21 -3.72 4.50
CA ASP A 30 0.91 -4.39 4.49
C ASP A 30 -0.13 -3.51 3.76
N SER A 31 0.08 -2.19 3.75
CA SER A 31 -0.77 -1.19 3.07
C SER A 31 -0.93 -1.40 1.57
N THR A 32 0.05 -2.02 0.90
CA THR A 32 0.04 -2.27 -0.56
C THR A 32 -0.23 -3.72 -0.93
N THR A 33 -0.34 -4.64 0.04
CA THR A 33 -0.46 -6.09 -0.22
C THR A 33 -1.61 -6.46 -1.16
N LYS A 34 -2.80 -5.89 -0.95
CA LYS A 34 -3.97 -6.16 -1.80
C LYS A 34 -3.85 -5.52 -3.19
N TRP A 35 -3.13 -4.40 -3.31
CA TRP A 35 -2.83 -3.80 -4.60
C TRP A 35 -1.83 -4.65 -5.40
N GLU A 36 -0.77 -5.13 -4.75
CA GLU A 36 0.25 -6.00 -5.37
C GLU A 36 -0.39 -7.30 -5.87
N ALA A 37 -1.25 -7.93 -5.05
CA ALA A 37 -2.02 -9.11 -5.45
C ALA A 37 -2.98 -8.86 -6.63
N ALA A 38 -3.66 -7.69 -6.67
CA ALA A 38 -4.50 -7.30 -7.80
C ALA A 38 -3.67 -7.06 -9.08
N CYS A 39 -2.47 -6.51 -8.94
CA CYS A 39 -1.53 -6.28 -10.03
C CYS A 39 -0.96 -7.60 -10.60
N ASP A 40 -0.60 -8.55 -9.73
CA ASP A 40 -0.15 -9.88 -10.15
C ASP A 40 -1.27 -10.63 -10.89
N ALA A 41 -2.51 -10.56 -10.39
CA ALA A 41 -3.69 -11.10 -11.08
C ALA A 41 -3.96 -10.41 -12.43
N ALA A 42 -3.63 -9.12 -12.56
CA ALA A 42 -3.67 -8.37 -13.81
C ALA A 42 -2.45 -8.61 -14.73
N SER A 43 -1.58 -9.57 -14.39
CA SER A 43 -0.35 -9.91 -15.14
C SER A 43 0.70 -8.78 -15.24
N GLY A 44 0.74 -7.86 -14.25
CA GLY A 44 1.73 -6.77 -14.21
C GLY A 44 3.18 -7.19 -13.91
N GLY A 45 3.38 -8.45 -13.50
CA GLY A 45 4.72 -9.06 -13.37
C GLY A 45 5.65 -8.32 -12.42
N ALA A 46 6.88 -8.06 -12.85
CA ALA A 46 7.91 -7.44 -11.99
C ALA A 46 7.54 -6.01 -11.52
N GLN A 47 6.71 -5.29 -12.28
CA GLN A 47 6.33 -3.91 -11.95
C GLN A 47 5.45 -3.84 -10.69
N CYS A 48 4.68 -4.89 -10.39
CA CYS A 48 3.81 -4.95 -9.22
C CYS A 48 4.62 -4.78 -7.92
N ASN A 49 5.66 -5.59 -7.71
CA ASN A 49 6.48 -5.44 -6.51
C ASN A 49 7.28 -4.12 -6.50
N GLN A 50 7.83 -3.70 -7.63
CA GLN A 50 8.62 -2.46 -7.73
C GLN A 50 7.78 -1.24 -7.31
N VAL A 51 6.55 -1.12 -7.81
CA VAL A 51 5.63 -0.03 -7.48
C VAL A 51 5.10 -0.17 -6.06
N ALA A 52 4.78 -1.37 -5.59
CA ALA A 52 4.34 -1.59 -4.21
C ALA A 52 5.40 -1.15 -3.18
N VAL A 53 6.67 -1.54 -3.39
CA VAL A 53 7.80 -1.18 -2.52
C VAL A 53 8.09 0.31 -2.55
N ALA A 54 8.08 0.93 -3.74
CA ALA A 54 8.20 2.38 -3.86
C ALA A 54 7.07 3.08 -3.10
N SER A 55 5.83 2.60 -3.25
CA SER A 55 4.65 3.19 -2.65
C SER A 55 4.65 3.09 -1.13
N PHE A 56 4.76 1.91 -0.52
CA PHE A 56 4.71 1.84 0.95
C PHE A 56 5.83 2.62 1.64
N SER A 57 6.96 2.85 0.96
CA SER A 57 8.07 3.67 1.50
C SER A 57 7.65 5.13 1.76
N THR A 58 6.65 5.65 1.03
CA THR A 58 6.15 7.02 1.22
C THR A 58 5.38 7.21 2.54
N LEU A 59 4.94 6.11 3.17
CA LEU A 59 4.26 6.12 4.47
C LEU A 59 5.22 6.31 5.65
N LEU A 60 6.53 6.34 5.40
CA LEU A 60 7.52 6.79 6.38
C LEU A 60 7.35 8.28 6.70
N ALA A 61 8.09 8.74 7.72
CA ALA A 61 8.03 10.12 8.21
C ALA A 61 8.82 11.14 7.36
N ALA A 62 9.88 10.69 6.67
CA ALA A 62 10.78 11.54 5.89
C ALA A 62 10.24 12.03 4.52
N PRO A 63 9.43 11.26 3.78
CA PRO A 63 8.86 11.69 2.50
C PRO A 63 8.04 12.98 2.59
N GLY A 64 8.07 13.81 1.55
CA GLY A 64 7.32 15.06 1.48
C GLY A 64 5.79 14.87 1.51
N PRO A 65 5.00 15.95 1.68
CA PRO A 65 3.53 15.86 1.79
C PRO A 65 2.83 15.20 0.60
N CYS A 66 3.42 15.29 -0.61
CA CYS A 66 2.84 14.77 -1.85
C CYS A 66 3.35 13.40 -2.29
N GLU A 67 4.38 12.85 -1.64
CA GLU A 67 5.00 11.59 -2.11
C GLU A 67 4.03 10.41 -2.12
N GLN A 68 3.15 10.30 -1.13
CA GLN A 68 2.12 9.27 -1.10
C GLN A 68 1.09 9.39 -2.23
N GLN A 69 0.71 10.62 -2.60
CA GLN A 69 -0.19 10.86 -3.72
C GLN A 69 0.50 10.51 -5.04
N ASN A 70 1.76 10.95 -5.21
CA ASN A 70 2.59 10.61 -6.37
C ASN A 70 2.79 9.08 -6.52
N ALA A 71 2.94 8.36 -5.40
CA ALA A 71 2.99 6.90 -5.39
C ALA A 71 1.66 6.26 -5.79
N ALA A 72 0.53 6.73 -5.24
CA ALA A 72 -0.80 6.29 -5.67
C ALA A 72 -1.06 6.58 -7.15
N ASP A 73 -0.57 7.70 -7.68
CA ASP A 73 -0.62 8.03 -9.10
C ASP A 73 0.15 6.99 -9.94
N ASN A 74 1.35 6.58 -9.51
CA ASN A 74 2.11 5.52 -10.18
C ASN A 74 1.38 4.16 -10.13
N MET A 75 0.66 3.87 -9.04
CA MET A 75 -0.18 2.67 -8.90
C MET A 75 -1.38 2.69 -9.87
N VAL A 76 -2.01 3.85 -10.08
CA VAL A 76 -3.09 4.03 -11.07
C VAL A 76 -2.57 3.99 -12.51
N ASP A 77 -1.41 4.60 -12.79
CA ASP A 77 -0.78 4.56 -14.12
C ASP A 77 -0.49 3.13 -14.55
N LEU A 78 0.08 2.30 -13.66
CA LEU A 78 0.29 0.87 -13.96
C LEU A 78 -1.05 0.16 -14.19
N ALA A 79 -2.08 0.42 -13.37
CA ALA A 79 -3.41 -0.15 -13.54
C ALA A 79 -4.00 0.15 -14.94
N LYS A 80 -3.79 1.38 -15.45
CA LYS A 80 -4.23 1.79 -16.80
C LYS A 80 -3.54 1.02 -17.92
N THR A 81 -2.25 0.69 -17.76
CA THR A 81 -1.55 -0.20 -18.72
C THR A 81 -2.09 -1.64 -18.68
N LEU A 82 -2.63 -2.08 -17.54
CA LEU A 82 -3.19 -3.41 -17.31
C LEU A 82 -4.72 -3.39 -17.43
N SER A 83 -5.21 -2.86 -18.56
CA SER A 83 -6.64 -2.77 -18.91
C SER A 83 -7.51 -2.00 -17.89
N SER A 84 -6.94 -0.99 -17.22
CA SER A 84 -7.61 -0.21 -16.16
C SER A 84 -8.19 -1.08 -15.06
N ASN A 85 -7.40 -2.04 -14.56
CA ASN A 85 -7.86 -3.01 -13.55
C ASN A 85 -8.51 -2.32 -12.34
N ALA A 86 -9.79 -2.62 -12.11
CA ALA A 86 -10.62 -1.92 -11.12
C ALA A 86 -10.13 -2.14 -9.68
N ASP A 87 -9.61 -3.32 -9.34
CA ASP A 87 -9.08 -3.60 -8.00
C ASP A 87 -7.77 -2.86 -7.76
N MET A 88 -6.88 -2.78 -8.77
CA MET A 88 -5.68 -1.94 -8.68
C MET A 88 -6.03 -0.46 -8.48
N ILE A 89 -7.01 0.08 -9.20
CA ILE A 89 -7.44 1.48 -9.03
C ILE A 89 -8.04 1.67 -7.63
N LYS A 90 -8.95 0.79 -7.19
CA LYS A 90 -9.57 0.80 -5.86
C LYS A 90 -8.53 0.76 -4.74
N PHE A 91 -7.54 -0.13 -4.82
CA PHE A 91 -6.51 -0.23 -3.80
C PHE A 91 -5.48 0.90 -3.86
N ALA A 92 -5.24 1.53 -5.03
CA ALA A 92 -4.47 2.77 -5.13
C ALA A 92 -5.21 3.95 -4.47
N GLN A 93 -6.53 4.06 -4.66
CA GLN A 93 -7.38 5.05 -3.98
C GLN A 93 -7.40 4.87 -2.45
N ILE A 94 -7.43 3.62 -1.96
CA ILE A 94 -7.31 3.34 -0.53
C ILE A 94 -5.88 3.65 -0.04
N PHE A 95 -4.85 3.28 -0.79
CA PHE A 95 -3.46 3.57 -0.44
C PHE A 95 -3.18 5.09 -0.36
N ALA A 96 -3.75 5.90 -1.27
CA ALA A 96 -3.67 7.37 -1.21
C ALA A 96 -4.24 7.95 0.10
N GLN A 97 -5.08 7.18 0.79
CA GLN A 97 -5.76 7.57 2.02
C GLN A 97 -5.17 6.92 3.29
N GLN A 98 -4.23 5.99 3.15
CA GLN A 98 -3.57 5.32 4.27
C GLN A 98 -2.87 6.34 5.18
N PRO A 99 -3.07 6.31 6.52
CA PRO A 99 -2.35 7.22 7.40
C PRO A 99 -0.83 7.07 7.31
N ARG A 100 -0.11 8.19 7.42
CA ARG A 100 1.36 8.22 7.41
C ARG A 100 1.93 8.15 8.82
N ASN A 101 3.13 7.61 8.97
CA ASN A 101 3.78 7.52 10.29
C ASN A 101 4.24 8.90 10.78
N SER A 102 3.85 9.28 12.00
CA SER A 102 4.32 10.49 12.69
C SER A 102 5.12 10.17 13.95
N PRO A 103 6.47 10.15 13.89
CA PRO A 103 7.34 9.97 15.06
C PRO A 103 7.19 11.07 16.12
N THR A 104 6.54 12.17 15.77
CA THR A 104 6.25 13.32 16.64
C THR A 104 4.86 13.28 17.28
N SER A 105 3.97 12.35 16.89
CA SER A 105 2.55 12.35 17.27
C SER A 105 1.85 13.69 16.95
N LEU A 106 2.13 14.21 15.76
CA LEU A 106 1.51 15.40 15.17
C LEU A 106 0.91 14.99 13.82
N SER A 107 -0.26 15.50 13.43
CA SER A 107 -0.85 15.13 12.14
C SER A 107 0.09 15.43 10.97
N VAL A 108 0.10 14.55 9.97
CA VAL A 108 1.00 14.66 8.81
C VAL A 108 0.37 15.58 7.76
N PRO A 109 1.07 16.64 7.29
CA PRO A 109 0.54 17.58 6.31
C PRO A 109 0.01 16.92 5.04
N TYR A 110 -1.11 17.43 4.56
CA TYR A 110 -1.72 17.04 3.30
C TYR A 110 -0.90 17.54 2.11
N CYS A 111 -0.89 16.79 1.00
CA CYS A 111 -0.45 17.37 -0.26
C CYS A 111 -1.31 18.60 -0.61
N GLN A 112 -0.69 19.59 -1.24
CA GLN A 112 -1.32 20.84 -1.67
C GLN A 112 -1.26 20.97 -3.21
N SER A 113 -1.44 19.85 -3.91
CA SER A 113 -1.42 19.77 -5.37
C SER A 113 -2.46 18.77 -5.85
N ALA A 114 -2.90 18.94 -7.10
CA ALA A 114 -3.78 17.99 -7.75
C ALA A 114 -3.03 16.69 -8.09
N PRO A 115 -3.69 15.51 -8.02
CA PRO A 115 -3.09 14.27 -8.50
C PRO A 115 -2.93 14.32 -10.03
N ARG A 116 -2.05 13.47 -10.56
CA ARG A 116 -1.93 13.24 -12.02
C ARG A 116 -3.15 12.49 -12.57
N ASN A 117 -3.73 11.60 -11.78
CA ASN A 117 -4.84 10.74 -12.14
C ASN A 117 -6.15 11.23 -11.51
N ALA A 118 -7.18 11.40 -12.35
CA ALA A 118 -8.49 11.88 -11.93
C ALA A 118 -9.20 10.92 -10.95
N GLU A 119 -8.82 9.64 -10.95
CA GLU A 119 -9.27 8.60 -10.02
C GLU A 119 -8.91 8.92 -8.56
N LEU A 120 -7.93 9.80 -8.31
CA LEU A 120 -7.49 10.22 -6.97
C LEU A 120 -8.03 11.60 -6.56
N ASN A 121 -8.86 12.24 -7.39
CA ASN A 121 -9.39 13.57 -7.10
C ASN A 121 -10.19 13.60 -5.80
N GLY A 122 -9.89 14.57 -4.93
CA GLY A 122 -10.55 14.74 -3.64
C GLY A 122 -10.12 13.75 -2.55
N LEU A 123 -9.19 12.84 -2.83
CA LEU A 123 -8.63 11.92 -1.85
C LEU A 123 -7.45 12.55 -1.10
N TYR A 124 -7.33 12.22 0.18
CA TYR A 124 -6.28 12.69 1.10
C TYR A 124 -6.11 11.71 2.25
N GLN A 125 -4.92 11.67 2.87
CA GLN A 125 -4.64 10.70 3.92
C GLN A 125 -5.50 10.89 5.17
N CYS A 126 -6.00 9.79 5.74
CA CYS A 126 -6.43 9.77 7.13
C CYS A 126 -5.23 10.08 8.06
N GLN A 127 -5.50 10.41 9.31
CA GLN A 127 -4.49 10.55 10.38
C GLN A 127 -4.63 9.39 11.37
N PHE A 128 -3.58 9.11 12.15
CA PHE A 128 -3.68 8.12 13.23
C PHE A 128 -4.34 8.72 14.48
N GLN A 129 -4.95 7.87 15.30
CA GLN A 129 -5.61 8.27 16.54
C GLN A 129 -4.61 8.85 17.57
N GLY A 130 -3.36 8.39 17.54
CA GLY A 130 -2.25 8.90 18.34
C GLY A 130 -1.64 10.21 17.84
N ASP A 131 -2.12 10.79 16.74
CA ASP A 131 -1.68 12.10 16.25
C ASP A 131 -2.45 13.25 16.90
N ASN A 132 -1.77 14.35 17.20
CA ASN A 132 -2.42 15.55 17.71
C ASN A 132 -3.31 16.21 16.62
N PRO A 133 -4.65 16.25 16.80
CA PRO A 133 -5.57 16.74 15.77
C PRO A 133 -5.57 18.27 15.59
N THR A 134 -4.85 19.03 16.42
CA THR A 134 -4.79 20.51 16.35
C THR A 134 -3.47 21.05 15.82
N THR A 135 -2.43 20.21 15.73
CA THR A 135 -1.07 20.60 15.35
C THR A 135 -0.43 19.56 14.44
N PHE A 136 0.03 20.01 13.28
CA PHE A 136 0.68 19.21 12.27
C PHE A 136 2.22 19.25 12.39
N VAL A 137 2.89 18.27 11.77
CA VAL A 137 4.37 18.24 11.65
C VAL A 137 4.90 19.58 11.13
N GLY A 138 5.96 20.08 11.74
CA GLY A 138 6.43 21.46 11.54
C GLY A 138 5.78 22.49 12.48
N SER A 139 5.04 22.04 13.50
CA SER A 139 4.33 22.88 14.48
C SER A 139 3.27 23.80 13.84
N ILE A 140 2.64 23.34 12.76
CA ILE A 140 1.64 24.10 12.02
C ILE A 140 0.28 23.87 12.67
N THR A 141 -0.36 24.94 13.17
CA THR A 141 -1.72 24.85 13.72
C THR A 141 -2.75 24.62 12.62
N VAL A 142 -3.82 23.88 12.93
CA VAL A 142 -4.99 23.72 12.05
C VAL A 142 -5.46 25.07 11.47
N GLY A 143 -5.70 25.08 10.16
CA GLY A 143 -5.98 26.29 9.36
C GLY A 143 -4.74 26.88 8.67
N GLY A 144 -3.52 26.44 9.06
CA GLY A 144 -2.28 26.77 8.35
C GLY A 144 -2.07 26.00 7.05
N ASN A 145 -1.09 26.42 6.25
CA ASN A 145 -0.73 25.78 4.99
C ASN A 145 -0.44 24.27 5.17
N GLY A 146 -0.99 23.42 4.30
CA GLY A 146 -0.84 21.96 4.42
C GLY A 146 -1.69 21.28 5.49
N THR A 147 -2.48 22.01 6.29
CA THR A 147 -3.38 21.43 7.33
C THR A 147 -4.84 21.27 6.87
N ILE A 148 -5.15 21.76 5.68
CA ILE A 148 -6.44 21.59 4.99
C ILE A 148 -6.15 20.77 3.72
N PRO A 149 -6.90 19.70 3.40
CA PRO A 149 -6.69 18.94 2.17
C PRO A 149 -6.83 19.79 0.91
N PHE A 150 -6.09 19.43 -0.15
CA PHE A 150 -6.15 20.15 -1.42
C PHE A 150 -7.58 20.22 -1.96
N GLY A 151 -8.00 21.43 -2.40
CA GLY A 151 -9.35 21.69 -2.89
C GLY A 151 -10.41 21.93 -1.80
N MET A 152 -10.08 21.77 -0.51
CA MET A 152 -10.96 22.11 0.61
C MET A 152 -10.66 23.52 1.14
N SER A 153 -11.66 24.15 1.74
CA SER A 153 -11.58 25.50 2.34
C SER A 153 -11.67 25.52 3.87
N ALA A 154 -11.89 24.36 4.49
CA ALA A 154 -12.05 24.21 5.93
C ALA A 154 -11.33 22.94 6.43
N PRO A 155 -10.85 22.91 7.69
CA PRO A 155 -10.31 21.71 8.31
C PRO A 155 -11.28 20.53 8.29
N VAL A 156 -10.73 19.31 8.24
CA VAL A 156 -11.51 18.07 8.23
C VAL A 156 -12.24 17.90 9.57
N SER A 157 -13.51 17.52 9.51
CA SER A 157 -14.36 17.24 10.69
C SER A 157 -15.16 15.96 10.44
N PRO A 158 -15.03 14.90 11.26
CA PRO A 158 -14.14 14.79 12.43
C PRO A 158 -12.66 14.89 12.06
N ALA A 159 -11.83 15.46 12.95
CA ALA A 159 -10.41 15.61 12.69
C ALA A 159 -9.73 14.25 12.45
N GLY A 160 -8.86 14.18 11.44
CA GLY A 160 -8.14 12.96 11.08
C GLY A 160 -8.91 11.96 10.20
N SER A 161 -10.17 12.22 9.86
CA SER A 161 -10.90 11.41 8.88
C SER A 161 -10.40 11.60 7.45
N CYS A 162 -10.86 10.72 6.56
CA CYS A 162 -10.65 10.77 5.12
C CYS A 162 -11.87 10.15 4.41
N PRO A 163 -12.06 10.33 3.08
CA PRO A 163 -13.24 9.82 2.38
C PRO A 163 -13.54 8.33 2.61
N ALA A 164 -12.51 7.48 2.68
CA ALA A 164 -12.61 6.05 2.95
C ALA A 164 -12.93 5.68 4.41
N ASN A 165 -12.75 6.60 5.36
CA ASN A 165 -13.15 6.45 6.77
C ASN A 165 -13.67 7.79 7.33
N PRO A 166 -14.93 8.17 7.03
CA PRO A 166 -15.47 9.48 7.40
C PRO A 166 -15.69 9.66 8.90
N SER A 167 -15.69 8.57 9.68
CA SER A 167 -16.01 8.57 11.11
C SER A 167 -14.94 9.17 12.03
N GLY A 168 -13.69 9.35 11.55
CA GLY A 168 -12.60 9.90 12.34
C GLY A 168 -11.22 9.34 11.98
N PRO A 169 -10.23 9.47 12.88
CA PRO A 169 -8.88 8.95 12.64
C PRO A 169 -8.86 7.41 12.67
N ILE A 170 -7.79 6.84 12.16
CA ILE A 170 -7.54 5.39 12.13
C ILE A 170 -6.80 4.97 13.40
N ALA A 171 -7.19 3.85 14.00
CA ALA A 171 -6.53 3.32 15.18
C ALA A 171 -5.06 2.95 14.89
N ASP A 172 -4.15 3.38 15.76
CA ASP A 172 -2.71 3.09 15.67
C ASP A 172 -2.45 1.58 15.48
N GLY A 173 -1.58 1.24 14.55
CA GLY A 173 -1.27 -0.13 14.14
C GLY A 173 -2.06 -0.63 12.92
N SER A 174 -3.15 0.04 12.55
CA SER A 174 -4.12 -0.46 11.56
C SER A 174 -3.79 -0.08 10.11
N GLN A 175 -4.15 -0.97 9.19
CA GLN A 175 -4.17 -0.70 7.74
C GLN A 175 -5.59 -0.29 7.32
N LEU A 176 -5.74 0.85 6.65
CA LEU A 176 -7.03 1.29 6.09
C LEU A 176 -7.59 0.25 5.11
N VAL A 177 -6.71 -0.39 4.34
CA VAL A 177 -7.05 -1.46 3.39
C VAL A 177 -7.61 -2.74 4.04
N ASP A 178 -7.47 -2.91 5.35
CA ASP A 178 -8.12 -3.98 6.13
C ASP A 178 -9.41 -3.53 6.82
N LEU A 179 -9.59 -2.23 7.03
CA LEU A 179 -10.79 -1.65 7.64
C LEU A 179 -11.91 -1.38 6.62
N THR A 180 -11.56 -1.10 5.36
CA THR A 180 -12.53 -0.80 4.31
C THR A 180 -12.12 -1.38 2.96
N GLN A 181 -13.11 -1.62 2.11
CA GLN A 181 -12.96 -1.87 0.67
C GLN A 181 -13.59 -0.75 -0.18
N ASN A 182 -14.23 0.23 0.47
CA ASN A 182 -14.80 1.41 -0.17
C ASN A 182 -13.79 2.57 -0.06
N PRO A 183 -13.23 3.06 -1.17
CA PRO A 183 -12.32 4.21 -1.18
C PRO A 183 -13.01 5.55 -0.90
N GLY A 184 -14.34 5.61 -0.73
CA GLY A 184 -15.05 6.85 -0.42
C GLY A 184 -15.24 7.79 -1.61
N VAL A 185 -14.83 7.39 -2.82
CA VAL A 185 -15.22 8.09 -4.04
C VAL A 185 -16.69 7.79 -4.35
N SER A 186 -17.48 8.83 -4.61
CA SER A 186 -18.88 8.67 -5.00
C SER A 186 -18.98 8.16 -6.45
N GLY A 187 -18.78 6.86 -6.64
CA GLY A 187 -19.14 6.18 -7.88
C GLY A 187 -20.65 6.16 -8.05
N THR A 188 -21.14 6.57 -9.23
CA THR A 188 -22.53 6.42 -9.65
C THR A 188 -22.89 4.96 -9.91
N THR A 189 -23.05 4.20 -8.83
CA THR A 189 -23.71 2.90 -8.80
C THR A 189 -24.65 2.88 -7.59
N ALA A 190 -25.95 2.86 -7.87
CA ALA A 190 -26.97 2.80 -6.84
C ALA A 190 -26.90 1.44 -6.11
N SER A 191 -26.33 1.42 -4.91
CA SER A 191 -26.55 0.34 -3.96
C SER A 191 -27.99 0.41 -3.47
N ASN A 192 -28.84 -0.42 -4.06
CA ASN A 192 -30.20 -0.67 -3.61
C ASN A 192 -30.16 -1.47 -2.29
N ASP A 193 -29.95 -0.79 -1.17
CA ASP A 193 -30.11 -1.39 0.16
C ASP A 193 -31.51 -1.10 0.72
N THR A 194 -32.13 -2.13 1.30
CA THR A 194 -33.54 -2.15 1.69
C THR A 194 -33.64 -2.56 3.14
N THR A 195 -33.83 -1.61 4.07
CA THR A 195 -34.62 -1.88 5.29
C THR A 195 -35.06 -0.61 6.04
N SER A 196 -36.39 -0.44 6.05
CA SER A 196 -37.29 0.21 7.02
C SER A 196 -36.72 0.88 8.29
N GLY A 197 -37.17 2.13 8.53
CA GLY A 197 -37.06 2.84 9.81
C GLY A 197 -37.85 4.15 9.84
N SER A 198 -39.19 4.08 9.98
CA SER A 198 -40.11 5.23 9.92
C SER A 198 -39.88 6.29 11.01
N ASN A 199 -40.11 7.58 10.72
CA ASN A 199 -41.43 8.24 10.89
C ASN A 199 -41.34 9.77 10.67
N GLY A 200 -42.22 10.39 9.86
CA GLY A 200 -42.24 11.86 9.73
C GLY A 200 -42.94 12.47 8.50
N THR A 201 -44.27 12.42 8.46
CA THR A 201 -45.14 13.35 7.69
C THR A 201 -45.74 14.41 8.63
N PRO A 202 -46.30 15.57 8.19
CA PRO A 202 -46.85 15.91 6.86
C PRO A 202 -46.28 17.25 6.29
N THR A 203 -46.80 17.98 5.28
CA THR A 203 -48.06 17.90 4.50
C THR A 203 -47.97 18.58 3.10
N VAL A 204 -48.81 18.12 2.15
CA VAL A 204 -49.42 18.80 0.96
C VAL A 204 -48.68 19.91 0.19
N ALA A 205 -48.50 19.70 -1.13
CA ALA A 205 -49.03 20.60 -2.18
C ALA A 205 -48.99 19.95 -3.60
N THR A 206 -50.17 19.74 -4.20
CA THR A 206 -50.36 19.50 -5.65
C THR A 206 -50.95 20.78 -6.28
N PRO A 207 -50.83 21.01 -7.61
CA PRO A 207 -51.92 20.55 -8.49
C PRO A 207 -51.56 20.15 -9.94
N SER A 208 -52.33 19.19 -10.44
CA SER A 208 -52.92 19.02 -11.78
C SER A 208 -52.20 19.43 -13.08
N ALA A 209 -52.11 18.46 -13.99
CA ALA A 209 -52.59 18.60 -15.38
C ALA A 209 -53.18 17.26 -15.88
N THR A 210 -54.25 17.33 -16.69
CA THR A 210 -55.08 16.19 -17.16
C THR A 210 -54.78 15.75 -18.61
N PRO A 211 -55.27 14.57 -19.08
CA PRO A 211 -54.73 13.85 -20.23
C PRO A 211 -55.59 13.92 -21.51
N SER A 212 -55.11 13.34 -22.63
CA SER A 212 -55.89 12.53 -23.60
C SER A 212 -55.01 11.92 -24.71
N SER A 213 -55.30 10.65 -25.08
CA SER A 213 -55.26 10.04 -26.44
C SER A 213 -53.97 10.07 -27.31
N ASP A 214 -53.72 9.15 -28.26
CA ASP A 214 -54.44 7.92 -28.67
C ASP A 214 -53.48 6.86 -29.28
N SER A 215 -54.08 5.71 -29.60
CA SER A 215 -53.62 4.38 -30.05
C SER A 215 -52.80 4.27 -31.35
N SER A 216 -52.36 3.02 -31.61
CA SER A 216 -52.19 2.32 -32.92
C SER A 216 -50.74 2.05 -33.37
N ASP A 217 -50.35 0.91 -33.96
CA ASP A 217 -50.85 -0.50 -33.96
C ASP A 217 -49.77 -1.39 -34.68
N SER A 218 -49.92 -2.73 -34.65
CA SER A 218 -49.45 -3.70 -35.69
C SER A 218 -47.93 -4.01 -35.81
N ASP A 219 -47.43 -5.17 -36.29
CA ASP A 219 -47.90 -6.55 -36.62
C ASP A 219 -46.67 -7.35 -37.16
N CYS A 220 -46.49 -8.69 -37.17
CA CYS A 220 -46.82 -9.84 -36.28
C CYS A 220 -45.99 -11.10 -36.75
N GLY A 221 -46.17 -12.29 -36.15
CA GLY A 221 -45.67 -13.61 -36.62
C GLY A 221 -44.43 -14.16 -35.88
N GLU A 222 -44.44 -15.28 -35.12
CA GLU A 222 -44.76 -16.71 -35.43
C GLU A 222 -43.61 -17.47 -36.17
N ASP A 223 -43.26 -18.74 -35.95
CA ASP A 223 -43.49 -19.74 -34.85
C ASP A 223 -42.39 -20.87 -34.95
N PRO A 224 -42.54 -22.21 -34.73
CA PRO A 224 -41.72 -22.95 -33.76
C PRO A 224 -40.87 -24.12 -34.32
N SER A 225 -40.11 -24.83 -33.46
CA SER A 225 -40.21 -26.31 -33.22
C SER A 225 -38.95 -26.96 -32.63
N GLU A 226 -39.15 -27.81 -31.60
CA GLU A 226 -38.27 -28.90 -31.13
C GLU A 226 -38.45 -30.18 -32.01
N PRO A 227 -37.69 -31.32 -31.91
CA PRO A 227 -37.16 -31.95 -30.67
C PRO A 227 -35.91 -32.89 -30.68
N VAL A 228 -35.53 -33.36 -29.46
CA VAL A 228 -34.68 -34.52 -28.97
C VAL A 228 -33.96 -35.51 -29.93
N PRO A 229 -32.82 -36.19 -29.57
CA PRO A 229 -32.69 -37.00 -28.33
C PRO A 229 -31.30 -37.27 -27.66
N THR A 230 -31.37 -38.13 -26.64
CA THR A 230 -30.41 -38.63 -25.64
C THR A 230 -29.17 -39.39 -26.13
N ALA A 231 -28.06 -39.29 -25.37
CA ALA A 231 -27.12 -40.39 -25.12
C ALA A 231 -26.31 -40.19 -23.82
N SER A 232 -26.00 -41.28 -23.11
CA SER A 232 -25.24 -41.30 -21.85
C SER A 232 -23.85 -41.92 -22.04
N LEU A 233 -22.81 -41.33 -21.44
CA LEU A 233 -21.54 -42.01 -21.17
C LEU A 233 -20.98 -41.57 -19.81
N ALA A 234 -20.83 -42.54 -18.90
CA ALA A 234 -20.15 -42.36 -17.63
C ALA A 234 -18.63 -42.60 -17.81
N MET A 235 -17.80 -41.83 -17.12
CA MET A 235 -16.36 -42.08 -17.02
C MET A 235 -15.93 -41.86 -15.56
N ALA A 236 -15.37 -42.88 -14.93
CA ALA A 236 -14.95 -42.83 -13.53
C ALA A 236 -13.64 -42.06 -13.36
N ALA A 237 -13.58 -41.15 -12.39
CA ALA A 237 -12.36 -40.46 -11.98
C ALA A 237 -11.94 -40.96 -10.58
N SER A 238 -10.77 -41.60 -10.51
CA SER A 238 -10.21 -42.15 -9.27
C SER A 238 -9.74 -41.03 -8.33
N SER A 239 -10.22 -41.02 -7.08
CA SER A 239 -9.68 -40.13 -6.04
C SER A 239 -8.28 -40.57 -5.59
N PRO A 240 -7.27 -39.68 -5.63
CA PRO A 240 -6.09 -39.82 -4.78
C PRO A 240 -6.46 -39.46 -3.34
N ALA A 241 -5.96 -40.21 -2.37
CA ALA A 241 -6.20 -39.92 -0.96
C ALA A 241 -5.61 -38.56 -0.56
N ALA A 242 -6.39 -37.76 0.17
CA ALA A 242 -5.90 -36.52 0.76
C ALA A 242 -4.84 -36.84 1.84
N ALA A 243 -3.58 -36.56 1.54
CA ALA A 243 -2.55 -36.52 2.56
C ALA A 243 -2.87 -35.38 3.54
N SER A 244 -2.84 -35.66 4.84
CA SER A 244 -3.05 -34.65 5.88
C SER A 244 -1.92 -33.62 5.87
N ALA A 245 -2.08 -32.56 5.08
CA ALA A 245 -1.24 -31.39 5.16
C ALA A 245 -1.52 -30.68 6.49
N THR A 246 -0.67 -30.90 7.49
CA THR A 246 -0.57 -30.02 8.65
C THR A 246 -0.37 -28.59 8.18
N PRO A 247 -1.12 -27.59 8.70
CA PRO A 247 -0.98 -26.20 8.27
C PRO A 247 0.38 -25.66 8.74
N SER A 248 1.38 -25.74 7.85
CA SER A 248 2.68 -25.11 8.06
C SER A 248 2.51 -23.60 8.14
N SER A 249 3.11 -23.01 9.16
CA SER A 249 2.98 -21.60 9.53
C SER A 249 3.25 -20.64 8.36
N THR A 250 2.45 -19.57 8.31
CA THR A 250 2.45 -18.46 7.33
C THR A 250 3.81 -17.71 7.19
N SER A 251 4.80 -18.08 8.00
CA SER A 251 6.15 -17.51 8.05
C SER A 251 7.04 -17.81 6.82
N GLY A 252 6.64 -18.75 5.95
CA GLY A 252 7.39 -19.12 4.75
C GLY A 252 7.16 -18.21 3.54
N ASN A 253 5.91 -17.76 3.33
CA ASN A 253 5.50 -17.10 2.07
C ASN A 253 6.22 -15.77 1.82
N PHE A 254 6.32 -14.90 2.84
CA PHE A 254 6.97 -13.60 2.67
C PHE A 254 8.49 -13.74 2.48
N LYS A 255 9.14 -14.76 3.07
CA LYS A 255 10.59 -14.95 2.90
C LYS A 255 10.92 -15.25 1.44
N LEU A 256 10.26 -16.24 0.84
CA LEU A 256 10.48 -16.62 -0.56
C LEU A 256 10.27 -15.42 -1.50
N ALA A 257 9.15 -14.70 -1.33
CA ALA A 257 8.85 -13.48 -2.08
C ALA A 257 9.95 -12.41 -1.90
N ASN A 258 10.40 -12.16 -0.67
CA ASN A 258 11.50 -11.20 -0.41
C ASN A 258 12.79 -11.59 -1.15
N GLY A 259 13.11 -12.89 -1.27
CA GLY A 259 14.28 -13.36 -2.02
C GLY A 259 14.12 -13.12 -3.52
N GLN A 260 12.97 -13.46 -4.09
CA GLN A 260 12.65 -13.21 -5.50
C GLN A 260 12.61 -11.71 -5.83
N ASN A 261 12.15 -10.88 -4.90
CA ASN A 261 12.10 -9.43 -5.06
C ASN A 261 13.50 -8.80 -4.92
N ALA A 262 14.35 -9.32 -4.03
CA ALA A 262 15.77 -8.94 -3.97
C ALA A 262 16.49 -9.28 -5.29
N GLN A 263 16.21 -10.45 -5.87
CA GLN A 263 16.73 -10.87 -7.18
C GLN A 263 16.33 -9.91 -8.30
N LYS A 264 15.02 -9.60 -8.44
CA LYS A 264 14.51 -8.63 -9.41
C LYS A 264 15.18 -7.25 -9.27
N LEU A 265 15.36 -6.77 -8.03
CA LEU A 265 16.03 -5.50 -7.77
C LEU A 265 17.51 -5.54 -8.18
N ASN A 266 18.25 -6.60 -7.85
CA ASN A 266 19.64 -6.76 -8.27
C ASN A 266 19.78 -6.87 -9.80
N ALA A 267 18.84 -7.54 -10.48
CA ALA A 267 18.78 -7.59 -11.94
C ALA A 267 18.54 -6.19 -12.53
N GLN A 268 17.59 -5.42 -11.99
CA GLN A 268 17.35 -4.03 -12.39
C GLN A 268 18.60 -3.16 -12.17
N PHE A 269 19.24 -3.27 -11.01
CA PHE A 269 20.46 -2.52 -10.67
C PHE A 269 21.62 -2.79 -11.64
N SER A 270 21.72 -4.01 -12.21
CA SER A 270 22.73 -4.31 -13.23
C SER A 270 22.57 -3.50 -14.53
N THR A 271 21.40 -2.91 -14.77
CA THR A 271 21.11 -2.05 -15.94
C THR A 271 21.33 -0.57 -15.68
N LEU A 272 21.55 -0.16 -14.42
CA LEU A 272 21.67 1.24 -14.04
C LEU A 272 23.10 1.77 -14.18
N THR A 273 23.21 3.02 -14.58
CA THR A 273 24.45 3.79 -14.64
C THR A 273 24.30 5.06 -13.80
N VAL A 274 25.41 5.77 -13.54
CA VAL A 274 25.37 7.04 -12.81
C VAL A 274 24.55 8.13 -13.53
N THR A 275 24.41 8.01 -14.86
CA THR A 275 23.60 8.88 -15.72
C THR A 275 22.19 8.35 -15.97
N SER A 276 21.79 7.22 -15.38
CA SER A 276 20.40 6.77 -15.44
C SER A 276 19.49 7.75 -14.71
N PRO A 277 18.38 8.21 -15.32
CA PRO A 277 17.43 9.07 -14.64
C PRO A 277 16.78 8.32 -13.47
N CYS A 278 16.54 9.04 -12.37
CA CYS A 278 16.00 8.47 -11.14
C CYS A 278 15.11 9.47 -10.38
N THR A 279 14.30 8.97 -9.45
CA THR A 279 13.49 9.80 -8.55
C THR A 279 14.29 10.18 -7.32
N GLU A 280 14.25 11.46 -6.93
CA GLU A 280 15.01 12.00 -5.81
C GLU A 280 14.90 11.15 -4.53
N GLY A 281 16.02 10.93 -3.85
CA GLY A 281 16.08 10.16 -2.61
C GLY A 281 15.98 8.64 -2.76
N THR A 282 15.65 8.10 -3.94
CA THR A 282 15.65 6.64 -4.17
C THR A 282 17.06 6.07 -4.05
N ASN A 283 17.17 4.86 -3.49
CA ASN A 283 18.43 4.14 -3.35
C ASN A 283 18.50 2.99 -4.37
N ALA A 284 19.70 2.74 -4.86
CA ALA A 284 19.98 1.68 -5.83
C ALA A 284 21.39 1.09 -5.61
N CYS A 285 21.73 0.06 -6.36
CA CYS A 285 23.11 -0.32 -6.61
C CYS A 285 23.49 0.07 -8.03
N VAL A 286 24.63 0.74 -8.22
CA VAL A 286 25.12 1.17 -9.54
C VAL A 286 26.59 0.79 -9.63
N ASN A 287 26.96 -0.03 -10.61
CA ASN A 287 28.31 -0.60 -10.73
C ASN A 287 28.84 -1.22 -9.41
N SER A 288 27.99 -1.94 -8.70
CA SER A 288 28.25 -2.52 -7.36
C SER A 288 28.54 -1.52 -6.22
N ALA A 289 28.48 -0.21 -6.46
CA ALA A 289 28.48 0.81 -5.42
C ALA A 289 27.06 1.07 -4.90
N PHE A 290 26.93 1.51 -3.65
CA PHE A 290 25.67 2.03 -3.15
C PHE A 290 25.39 3.37 -3.85
N ALA A 291 24.15 3.62 -4.25
CA ALA A 291 23.78 4.84 -4.94
C ALA A 291 22.52 5.45 -4.32
N GLN A 292 22.50 6.78 -4.20
CA GLN A 292 21.30 7.54 -3.92
C GLN A 292 21.04 8.53 -5.06
N CYS A 293 19.79 8.66 -5.47
CA CYS A 293 19.38 9.65 -6.46
C CYS A 293 19.41 11.05 -5.84
N VAL A 294 20.19 11.96 -6.44
CA VAL A 294 20.27 13.37 -6.05
C VAL A 294 20.30 14.23 -7.31
N GLY A 295 19.39 15.20 -7.42
CA GLY A 295 19.21 16.01 -8.63
C GLY A 295 18.77 15.20 -9.85
N GLY A 296 18.07 14.07 -9.64
CA GLY A 296 17.63 13.18 -10.72
C GLY A 296 18.72 12.30 -11.36
N SER A 297 19.91 12.21 -10.76
CA SER A 297 21.01 11.31 -11.17
C SER A 297 21.58 10.54 -9.97
N TYR A 298 22.19 9.38 -10.20
CA TYR A 298 22.70 8.54 -9.12
C TYR A 298 24.09 8.99 -8.64
N VAL A 299 24.15 9.47 -7.39
CA VAL A 299 25.41 9.72 -6.67
C VAL A 299 25.84 8.44 -5.97
N THR A 300 27.01 7.93 -6.33
CA THR A 300 27.54 6.65 -5.82
C THR A 300 28.51 6.82 -4.66
N GLN A 301 28.33 6.00 -3.62
CA GLN A 301 29.26 5.78 -2.52
C GLN A 301 29.83 4.35 -2.62
N SER A 302 31.15 4.22 -2.67
CA SER A 302 31.80 2.90 -2.69
C SER A 302 31.53 2.13 -1.40
N CYS A 303 31.20 0.84 -1.53
CA CYS A 303 30.97 -0.05 -0.41
C CYS A 303 32.24 -0.45 0.36
N GLY A 304 33.44 -0.11 -0.15
CA GLY A 304 34.72 -0.55 0.40
C GLY A 304 35.21 -1.88 -0.20
N SER A 305 36.46 -2.23 0.10
CA SER A 305 37.15 -3.39 -0.50
C SER A 305 36.48 -4.71 -0.14
N GLY A 306 36.14 -5.52 -1.15
CA GLY A 306 35.52 -6.84 -0.98
C GLY A 306 34.01 -6.82 -0.71
N LEU A 307 33.39 -5.63 -0.69
CA LEU A 307 31.96 -5.44 -0.54
C LEU A 307 31.32 -4.96 -1.85
N ILE A 308 30.09 -5.40 -2.09
CA ILE A 308 29.20 -4.98 -3.16
C ILE A 308 27.92 -4.42 -2.56
N CYS A 309 27.29 -3.47 -3.23
CA CYS A 309 25.90 -3.14 -2.98
C CYS A 309 25.01 -4.26 -3.53
N ALA A 310 24.05 -4.72 -2.73
CA ALA A 310 22.98 -5.62 -3.16
C ALA A 310 21.66 -5.29 -2.45
N ALA A 311 20.54 -5.52 -3.13
CA ALA A 311 19.25 -5.75 -2.48
C ALA A 311 19.28 -7.14 -1.83
N LEU A 312 18.85 -7.20 -0.56
CA LEU A 312 18.80 -8.40 0.27
C LEU A 312 17.39 -8.58 0.84
N PRO A 313 16.92 -9.82 1.03
CA PRO A 313 15.61 -10.08 1.64
C PRO A 313 15.59 -9.63 3.10
N LEU A 314 14.48 -9.01 3.52
CA LEU A 314 14.17 -8.83 4.93
C LEU A 314 13.77 -10.18 5.56
N VAL A 315 14.25 -10.44 6.77
CA VAL A 315 14.09 -11.75 7.43
C VAL A 315 12.89 -11.82 8.38
N ASN A 316 12.44 -10.67 8.90
CA ASN A 316 11.41 -10.57 9.95
C ASN A 316 10.14 -9.79 9.51
N SER A 317 10.07 -9.36 8.26
CA SER A 317 8.94 -8.64 7.65
C SER A 317 8.95 -8.86 6.14
N ALA A 318 7.87 -8.50 5.44
CA ALA A 318 7.90 -8.39 3.98
C ALA A 318 8.86 -7.26 3.54
N GLY A 319 9.36 -7.35 2.30
CA GLY A 319 10.22 -6.37 1.65
C GLY A 319 11.72 -6.73 1.58
N THR A 320 12.51 -5.78 1.12
CA THR A 320 13.95 -5.90 0.88
C THR A 320 14.72 -4.72 1.48
N SER A 321 16.03 -4.88 1.66
CA SER A 321 16.95 -3.82 2.08
C SER A 321 18.14 -3.73 1.14
N ILE A 322 18.50 -2.53 0.70
CA ILE A 322 19.72 -2.27 -0.08
C ILE A 322 20.85 -2.00 0.91
N THR A 323 21.98 -2.71 0.80
CA THR A 323 23.15 -2.50 1.67
C THR A 323 24.44 -2.97 1.00
N CYS A 324 25.56 -2.52 1.53
CA CYS A 324 26.88 -3.07 1.24
C CYS A 324 27.07 -4.40 2.00
N THR A 325 27.39 -5.47 1.28
CA THR A 325 27.71 -6.80 1.85
C THR A 325 28.70 -7.56 0.96
N THR A 326 29.12 -8.77 1.34
CA THR A 326 29.90 -9.64 0.43
C THR A 326 28.98 -10.34 -0.56
N ASN A 327 29.50 -10.68 -1.75
CA ASN A 327 28.77 -11.50 -2.72
C ASN A 327 28.30 -12.84 -2.14
N ALA A 328 29.11 -13.45 -1.26
CA ALA A 328 28.79 -14.71 -0.59
C ALA A 328 27.62 -14.58 0.40
N ASP A 329 27.60 -13.54 1.25
CA ASP A 329 26.48 -13.27 2.17
C ASP A 329 25.20 -12.95 1.40
N ALA A 330 25.28 -12.16 0.31
CA ALA A 330 24.11 -11.84 -0.49
C ALA A 330 23.45 -13.09 -1.10
N LEU A 331 24.27 -13.98 -1.71
CA LEU A 331 23.82 -15.26 -2.23
C LEU A 331 23.26 -16.18 -1.13
N ALA A 332 23.92 -16.26 0.04
CA ALA A 332 23.47 -17.07 1.16
C ALA A 332 22.12 -16.58 1.71
N ARG A 333 21.93 -15.27 1.85
CA ARG A 333 20.68 -14.68 2.34
C ARG A 333 19.52 -14.84 1.37
N ILE A 334 19.75 -14.76 0.06
CA ILE A 334 18.73 -15.01 -0.97
C ILE A 334 18.38 -16.51 -1.00
N SER A 335 19.37 -17.41 -1.04
CA SER A 335 19.10 -18.86 -1.08
C SER A 335 18.41 -19.38 0.19
N ALA A 336 18.70 -18.78 1.36
CA ALA A 336 18.03 -19.07 2.62
C ALA A 336 16.53 -18.75 2.64
N THR A 337 15.99 -18.04 1.64
CA THR A 337 14.54 -17.87 1.49
C THR A 337 13.87 -18.97 0.66
N GLY A 338 14.66 -19.83 -0.01
CA GLY A 338 14.20 -20.76 -1.04
C GLY A 338 14.22 -20.19 -2.46
N ALA A 339 14.62 -18.92 -2.65
CA ALA A 339 14.80 -18.33 -3.97
C ALA A 339 16.01 -18.96 -4.69
N GLN A 340 15.87 -19.23 -5.99
CA GLN A 340 16.85 -19.90 -6.84
C GLN A 340 17.35 -18.96 -7.94
N GLY A 341 18.49 -19.24 -8.57
CA GLY A 341 19.07 -18.37 -9.62
C GLY A 341 20.12 -17.35 -9.12
N GLY A 342 20.52 -17.43 -7.85
CA GLY A 342 21.60 -16.61 -7.30
C GLY A 342 21.19 -15.16 -7.06
N LEU A 343 22.04 -14.19 -7.41
CA LEU A 343 21.87 -12.79 -7.03
C LEU A 343 20.74 -12.08 -7.80
N THR A 344 20.48 -12.48 -9.04
CA THR A 344 19.60 -11.78 -10.00
C THR A 344 18.35 -12.57 -10.40
N GLY A 345 18.25 -13.84 -9.99
CA GLY A 345 17.18 -14.76 -10.42
C GLY A 345 17.55 -15.56 -11.66
#